data_AF-A0A9R0U669-F1
#
_entry.id   AF-A0A9R0U669-F1
#
_cell.length_a   1.000
_cell.length_b   1.000
_cell.length_c   1.000
_cell.angle_alpha   90.00
_cell.angle_beta   90.00
_cell.angle_gamma   90.00
#
_symmetry.space_group_name_H-M   'P 1'
#
loop_
_entity.id
_entity.type
_entity.pdbx_description
1 polymer ?
#
loop_
_entity_poly.entity_id
_entity_poly.type
_entity_poly.pdbx_seq_one_letter_code
_entity_poly.pdbx_strand_id
1 'polypeptide(L)' 'MNAVNPGPVDTGYAPPDVHEAMRRRFPRGRWGTPEEAAKLVGFLATDDADWITGQTISSEGGFRR' A
#
# COMPACT_ATOMS: atom_id res chain seq x y z
N MET A 1 4.69 5.18 17.25
CA MET A 1 4.01 5.77 16.06
C MET A 1 4.67 5.21 14.82
N ASN A 2 3.89 4.77 13.84
CA ASN A 2 4.37 4.26 12.55
C ASN A 2 3.67 5.01 11.40
N ALA A 3 4.24 4.92 10.20
CA ALA A 3 3.63 5.37 8.96
C ALA A 3 3.42 4.18 8.01
N VAL A 4 2.29 4.20 7.30
CA VAL A 4 2.00 3.23 6.23
C VAL A 4 2.09 3.94 4.89
N ASN A 5 2.97 3.46 4.02
CA ASN A 5 3.00 3.84 2.61
C ASN A 5 2.25 2.76 1.80
N PRO A 6 1.05 3.02 1.30
CA PRO A 6 0.28 2.02 0.55
C PRO A 6 0.70 1.92 -0.93
N GLY A 7 1.55 2.83 -1.42
CA GLY A 7 1.78 3.00 -2.86
C GLY A 7 0.50 3.34 -3.62
N PRO A 8 0.45 3.10 -4.94
CA PRO A 8 -0.78 3.33 -5.71
C PRO A 8 -1.88 2.33 -5.34
N VAL A 9 -2.96 2.87 -4.76
CA VAL A 9 -4.19 2.15 -4.38
C VAL A 9 -5.35 2.69 -5.20
N ASP A 10 -6.19 1.80 -5.71
CA ASP A 10 -7.36 2.20 -6.47
C ASP A 10 -8.48 2.68 -5.53
N THR A 11 -8.57 4.00 -5.37
CA THR A 11 -9.68 4.68 -4.72
C THR A 11 -10.54 5.48 -5.71
N GLY A 12 -10.33 5.27 -7.02
CA GLY A 12 -10.95 6.08 -8.08
C GLY A 12 -10.37 7.49 -8.25
N TYR A 13 -9.25 7.82 -7.59
CA TYR A 13 -8.63 9.15 -7.70
C TYR A 13 -7.85 9.37 -9.00
N ALA A 14 -7.33 8.30 -9.61
CA ALA A 14 -6.45 8.36 -10.76
C ALA A 14 -7.24 8.18 -12.07
N PRO A 15 -6.96 8.97 -13.13
CA PRO A 15 -7.58 8.77 -14.42
C PRO A 15 -7.12 7.43 -15.07
N PRO A 16 -7.90 6.87 -16.02
CA PRO A 16 -7.63 5.54 -16.56
C PRO A 16 -6.26 5.36 -17.23
N ASP A 17 -5.74 6.41 -17.86
CA ASP A 17 -4.43 6.42 -18.52
C ASP A 17 -3.28 6.31 -17.52
N VAL A 18 -3.35 7.07 -16.41
CA VAL A 18 -2.41 6.97 -15.29
C VAL A 18 -2.51 5.59 -14.65
N HIS A 19 -3.74 5.08 -14.48
CA HIS A 19 -3.96 3.76 -13.91
C HIS A 19 -3.26 2.66 -14.71
N GLU A 20 -3.46 2.61 -16.04
CA GLU A 20 -2.82 1.62 -16.90
C GLU A 20 -1.30 1.81 -17.01
N ALA A 21 -0.82 3.05 -17.05
CA ALA A 21 0.62 3.32 -17.11
C ALA A 21 1.35 2.81 -15.85
N MET A 22 0.80 3.07 -14.66
CA MET A 22 1.40 2.67 -13.39
C MET A 22 1.28 1.17 -13.13
N ARG A 23 0.23 0.51 -13.67
CA ARG A 23 0.02 -0.93 -13.52
C ARG A 23 1.25 -1.76 -13.90
N ARG A 24 2.02 -1.31 -14.91
CA ARG A 24 3.24 -1.96 -15.43
C ARG A 24 4.44 -1.89 -14.47
N ARG A 25 4.39 -1.00 -13.49
CA ARG A 25 5.44 -0.87 -12.45
C ARG A 25 5.29 -1.90 -11.34
N PHE A 26 4.14 -2.54 -11.23
CA PHE A 26 3.89 -3.61 -10.28
C PHE A 26 4.29 -4.98 -10.84
N PRO A 27 4.99 -5.83 -10.08
CA PRO A 27 5.27 -7.21 -10.47
C PRO A 27 4.02 -8.02 -10.80
N ARG A 28 2.92 -7.78 -10.08
CA ARG A 28 1.63 -8.47 -10.29
C ARG A 28 0.74 -7.80 -11.33
N GLY A 29 1.20 -6.70 -11.93
CA GLY A 29 0.44 -5.99 -12.95
C GLY A 29 -0.93 -5.50 -12.46
N ARG A 30 -1.06 -5.08 -11.20
CA ARG A 30 -2.29 -4.48 -10.65
C ARG A 30 -1.96 -3.49 -9.53
N TRP A 31 -2.87 -2.55 -9.32
CA TRP A 31 -2.86 -1.66 -8.17
C TRP A 31 -3.33 -2.41 -6.91
N GLY A 32 -3.02 -1.85 -5.74
CA GLY A 32 -3.58 -2.32 -4.47
C GLY A 32 -5.05 -1.90 -4.32
N THR A 33 -5.77 -2.57 -3.42
CA THR A 33 -7.10 -2.09 -2.97
C THR A 33 -7.02 -1.42 -1.60
N PRO A 34 -8.00 -0.57 -1.22
CA PRO A 34 -8.03 0.05 0.11
C PRO A 34 -7.98 -0.99 1.24
N GLU A 35 -8.65 -2.13 1.07
CA GLU A 35 -8.67 -3.22 2.04
C GLU A 35 -7.29 -3.84 2.23
N GLU A 36 -6.45 -3.88 1.19
CA GLU A 36 -5.08 -4.40 1.30
C GLU A 36 -4.17 -3.48 2.12
N ALA A 37 -4.31 -2.15 1.98
CA ALA A 37 -3.62 -1.20 2.84
C ALA A 37 -4.16 -1.26 4.29
N ALA A 38 -5.49 -1.35 4.45
CA ALA A 38 -6.15 -1.41 5.74
C ALA A 38 -5.75 -2.65 6.56
N LYS A 39 -5.49 -3.80 5.92
CA LYS A 39 -4.99 -5.00 6.60
C LYS A 39 -3.68 -4.77 7.37
N LEU A 40 -2.74 -4.01 6.80
CA LEU A 40 -1.50 -3.66 7.50
C LEU A 40 -1.78 -2.71 8.67
N VAL A 41 -2.64 -1.70 8.47
CA VAL A 41 -3.04 -0.80 9.55
C VAL A 41 -3.70 -1.59 10.69
N GLY A 42 -4.58 -2.54 10.37
CA GLY A 42 -5.22 -3.42 11.32
C GLY A 42 -4.22 -4.25 12.13
N PHE A 43 -3.21 -4.83 11.48
CA PHE A 43 -2.11 -5.52 12.18
C PHE A 43 -1.31 -4.57 13.09
N LEU A 44 -0.95 -3.39 12.61
CA LEU A 44 -0.19 -2.41 13.41
C LEU A 44 -0.97 -1.83 14.60
N ALA A 45 -2.27 -2.10 14.66
CA ALA A 45 -3.14 -1.71 15.77
C ALA A 45 -3.36 -2.84 16.80
N THR A 46 -2.77 -4.04 16.60
CA THR A 46 -2.83 -5.13 17.58
C THR A 46 -1.62 -5.12 18.52
N ASP A 47 -1.73 -5.86 19.63
CA ASP A 47 -0.62 -6.03 20.59
C ASP A 47 0.58 -6.78 19.99
N ASP A 48 0.37 -7.59 18.95
CA ASP A 48 1.45 -8.30 18.25
C ASP A 48 2.45 -7.34 17.58
N ALA A 49 2.05 -6.08 17.34
CA ALA A 49 2.89 -5.06 16.74
C ALA A 49 3.60 -4.14 17.77
N ASP A 50 3.51 -4.41 19.08
CA ASP A 50 4.05 -3.56 20.16
C ASP A 50 5.50 -3.11 19.93
N TRP A 51 6.36 -4.04 19.48
CA TRP A 51 7.78 -3.74 19.27
C TRP A 51 8.10 -2.99 17.96
N ILE A 52 7.09 -2.70 17.14
CA ILE A 52 7.23 -2.00 15.86
C ILE A 52 6.91 -0.52 16.09
N THR A 53 7.94 0.32 16.14
CA THR A 53 7.77 1.77 16.28
C THR A 53 8.78 2.55 15.43
N GLY A 54 8.41 3.77 15.02
CA GLY A 54 9.25 4.67 14.22
C GLY A 54 9.43 4.23 12.77
N GLN A 55 8.65 3.26 12.29
CA GLN A 55 8.83 2.69 10.96
C GLN A 55 7.95 3.37 9.91
N THR A 56 8.45 3.42 8.68
CA THR A 56 7.63 3.60 7.48
C THR A 56 7.56 2.27 6.76
N ILE A 57 6.39 1.64 6.77
CA ILE A 57 6.21 0.31 6.18
C ILE A 57 5.47 0.46 4.85
N SER A 58 6.04 -0.11 3.79
CA SER A 58 5.46 -0.05 2.45
C SER A 58 4.59 -1.28 2.17
N SER A 59 3.28 -1.06 2.06
CA SER A 59 2.26 -2.05 1.66
C SER A 59 1.87 -1.87 0.18
N GLU A 60 2.87 -1.79 -0.70
CA GLU A 60 2.70 -1.29 -2.07
C GLU A 60 2.87 -2.36 -3.17
N GLY A 61 2.74 -3.64 -2.81
CA GLY A 61 2.75 -4.73 -3.79
C GLY A 61 4.05 -4.83 -4.62
N GLY A 62 5.16 -4.26 -4.16
CA GLY A 62 6.44 -4.21 -4.87
C GLY A 62 6.50 -3.15 -5.97
N PHE A 63 5.74 -2.06 -5.85
CA PHE A 63 5.77 -0.93 -6.79
C PHE A 63 7.20 -0.44 -7.06
N ARG A 64 7.62 -0.48 -8.32
CA ARG A 64 8.91 0.04 -8.77
C ARG A 64 8.79 1.54 -9.05
N ARG A 65 9.48 2.34 -8.24
CA ARG A 65 9.49 3.81 -8.30
C ARG A 65 10.40 4.30 -9.41
#